data_AF-A0ABD0YL84-F1
#
_entry.id   AF-A0ABD0YL84-F1
#
_cell.length_a   1.000
_cell.length_b   1.000
_cell.length_c   1.000
_cell.angle_alpha   90.00
_cell.angle_beta   90.00
_cell.angle_gamma   90.00
#
_symmetry.space_group_name_H-M   'P 1'
#
loop_
_entity.id
_entity.type
_entity.pdbx_description
1 polymer ?
#
loop_
_entity_poly.entity_id
_entity_poly.type
_entity_poly.pdbx_seq_one_letter_code
_entity_poly.pdbx_strand_id
1 'polypeptide(L)'
;LRFLDCNSDASSFLDAAFRNIARNSLLVLTTKDDPSLQASNPEVALRHYGGHIIRTCYSKELGIRLVLAAMARSAAKWNKAIIVVCCATFKSSFTIAVRVQKGPQHANSCLQNIRMLSHCLTCEERKFHPVDTGFPVGKVRNVTNILATECLHGKHVVKHLGPLWAGDIFDADFIENTIKNSITDDLTTESLLKSIFEEARCPSKVAGESHGKRKKMDINTPPFYFNLHKHHPKVPYQKNINKVIEELKKLGYRASRTHFDRLAVRTDAPLEKLYEVMNIERSGE
;
A
#
# COMPACT_ATOMS: atom_id res chain seq x y z
N LEU A 1 11.30 -8.93 -19.95
CA LEU A 1 10.80 -9.32 -18.61
C LEU A 1 11.96 -9.90 -17.82
N ARG A 2 12.10 -9.55 -16.54
CA ARG A 2 13.01 -10.19 -15.58
C ARG A 2 12.20 -10.68 -14.38
N PHE A 3 12.46 -11.89 -13.92
CA PHE A 3 11.79 -12.51 -12.78
C PHE A 3 12.84 -12.82 -11.71
N LEU A 4 12.54 -12.47 -10.45
CA LEU A 4 13.32 -12.82 -9.28
C LEU A 4 12.42 -13.64 -8.35
N ASP A 5 12.75 -14.91 -8.18
CA ASP A 5 12.07 -15.79 -7.23
C ASP A 5 12.98 -16.02 -6.03
N CYS A 6 12.61 -15.45 -4.89
CA CYS A 6 13.41 -15.45 -3.68
C CYS A 6 12.77 -16.37 -2.63
N ASN A 7 13.48 -17.44 -2.27
CA ASN A 7 13.05 -18.37 -1.21
C ASN A 7 13.24 -17.81 0.21
N SER A 8 13.96 -16.69 0.35
CA SER A 8 14.20 -15.98 1.61
C SER A 8 14.03 -14.47 1.39
N ASP A 9 15.07 -13.66 1.62
CA ASP A 9 15.05 -12.23 1.39
C ASP A 9 15.30 -11.90 -0.09
N ALA A 10 14.58 -10.89 -0.58
CA ALA A 10 14.84 -10.36 -1.92
C ALA A 10 15.92 -9.28 -1.93
N SER A 11 16.30 -8.78 -0.75
CA SER A 11 17.19 -7.62 -0.59
C SER A 11 18.55 -7.79 -1.25
N SER A 12 19.13 -8.99 -1.10
CA SER A 12 20.46 -9.33 -1.60
C SER A 12 20.56 -9.27 -3.13
N PHE A 13 19.44 -9.36 -3.84
CA PHE A 13 19.39 -9.40 -5.31
C PHE A 13 19.10 -8.04 -5.95
N LEU A 14 18.60 -7.06 -5.18
CA LEU A 14 18.08 -5.80 -5.72
C LEU A 14 19.13 -5.01 -6.50
N ASP A 15 20.32 -4.82 -5.93
CA ASP A 15 21.37 -4.01 -6.57
C ASP A 15 21.86 -4.64 -7.89
N ALA A 16 22.05 -5.96 -7.91
CA ALA A 16 22.43 -6.70 -9.11
C ALA A 16 21.33 -6.65 -10.19
N ALA A 17 20.07 -6.80 -9.78
CA ALA A 17 18.93 -6.70 -10.69
C ALA A 17 18.84 -5.31 -11.32
N PHE A 18 18.90 -4.25 -10.51
CA PHE A 18 18.79 -2.88 -11.01
C PHE A 18 20.03 -2.41 -11.77
N ARG A 19 21.22 -2.97 -11.53
CA ARG A 19 22.40 -2.70 -12.37
C ARG A 19 22.16 -3.18 -13.80
N ASN A 20 21.66 -4.41 -13.97
CA ASN A 20 21.58 -5.10 -15.25
C ASN A 20 20.26 -4.91 -16.02
N ILE A 21 19.21 -4.43 -15.36
CA ILE A 21 17.91 -4.28 -15.99
C ILE A 21 17.90 -3.18 -17.07
N ALA A 22 17.25 -3.46 -18.21
CA ALA A 22 17.16 -2.55 -19.34
C ALA A 22 16.11 -1.44 -19.11
N ARG A 23 16.11 -0.43 -19.98
CA ARG A 23 15.07 0.61 -19.98
C ARG A 23 13.71 -0.01 -20.37
N ASN A 24 12.64 0.45 -19.74
CA ASN A 24 11.24 0.06 -19.98
C ASN A 24 10.94 -1.43 -19.76
N SER A 25 11.85 -2.20 -19.16
CA SER A 25 11.58 -3.60 -18.86
C SER A 25 10.76 -3.76 -17.57
N LEU A 26 9.94 -4.81 -17.56
CA LEU A 26 9.22 -5.29 -16.38
C LEU A 26 10.14 -6.17 -15.51
N LEU A 27 10.24 -5.84 -14.22
CA LEU A 27 10.81 -6.66 -13.17
C LEU A 27 9.67 -7.18 -12.30
N VAL A 28 9.61 -8.49 -12.11
CA VAL A 28 8.69 -9.13 -11.16
C VAL A 28 9.53 -9.81 -10.10
N LEU A 29 9.29 -9.45 -8.85
CA LEU A 29 9.96 -9.98 -7.67
C LEU A 29 8.93 -10.73 -6.84
N THR A 30 9.23 -11.98 -6.52
CA THR A 30 8.46 -12.78 -5.58
C THR A 30 9.35 -13.17 -4.41
N THR A 31 8.84 -13.03 -3.21
CA THR A 31 9.46 -13.55 -1.98
C THR A 31 8.43 -14.32 -1.18
N LYS A 32 8.86 -15.40 -0.55
CA LYS A 32 8.00 -16.29 0.25
C LYS A 32 8.53 -16.38 1.67
N ASP A 33 7.61 -16.32 2.64
CA ASP A 33 7.90 -16.54 4.06
C ASP A 33 8.99 -15.60 4.64
N ASP A 34 9.22 -14.43 4.04
CA ASP A 34 10.23 -13.47 4.52
C ASP A 34 9.80 -12.86 5.88
N PRO A 35 10.49 -13.22 6.99
CA PRO A 35 10.11 -12.79 8.33
C PRO A 35 10.28 -11.28 8.52
N SER A 36 11.10 -10.65 7.69
CA SER A 36 11.37 -9.22 7.74
C SER A 36 10.19 -8.41 7.20
N LEU A 37 9.39 -8.96 6.29
CA LEU A 37 8.19 -8.31 5.74
C LEU A 37 6.96 -8.46 6.64
N GLN A 38 6.98 -9.44 7.55
CA GLN A 38 5.89 -9.67 8.51
C GLN A 38 6.06 -8.85 9.80
N ALA A 39 7.13 -8.05 9.89
CA ALA A 39 7.51 -7.29 11.07
C ALA A 39 7.65 -8.14 12.36
N SER A 40 8.03 -9.41 12.18
CA SER A 40 8.33 -10.33 13.31
C SER A 40 9.66 -10.00 13.97
N ASN A 41 10.63 -9.51 13.18
CA ASN A 41 11.94 -9.07 13.67
C ASN A 41 12.30 -7.73 12.98
N PRO A 42 12.03 -6.58 13.62
CA PRO A 42 12.29 -5.26 13.06
C PRO A 42 13.75 -5.02 12.66
N GLU A 43 14.70 -5.63 13.36
CA GLU A 43 16.14 -5.50 13.08
C GLU A 43 16.50 -6.19 11.76
N VAL A 44 15.86 -7.33 11.43
CA VAL A 44 16.06 -7.98 10.13
C VAL A 44 15.50 -7.10 9.01
N ALA A 45 14.30 -6.52 9.19
CA ALA A 45 13.72 -5.58 8.22
C ALA A 45 14.61 -4.36 7.97
N LEU A 46 15.21 -3.84 9.04
CA LEU A 46 16.17 -2.75 8.96
C LEU A 46 17.44 -3.15 8.18
N ARG A 47 18.01 -4.33 8.44
CA ARG A 47 19.22 -4.80 7.74
C ARG A 47 18.98 -5.11 6.26
N HIS A 48 17.88 -5.78 5.94
CA HIS A 48 17.59 -6.22 4.58
C HIS A 48 17.07 -5.06 3.72
N TYR A 49 16.08 -4.32 4.22
CA TYR A 49 15.39 -3.32 3.41
C TYR A 49 15.67 -1.89 3.82
N GLY A 50 16.40 -1.62 4.91
CA GLY A 50 16.78 -0.26 5.29
C GLY A 50 15.62 0.58 5.83
N GLY A 51 14.61 -0.06 6.45
CA GLY A 51 13.48 0.63 7.06
C GLY A 51 12.98 -0.06 8.32
N HIS A 52 12.43 0.73 9.25
CA HIS A 52 11.87 0.25 10.50
C HIS A 52 10.35 0.04 10.37
N ILE A 53 9.88 -1.18 10.62
CA ILE A 53 8.45 -1.51 10.64
C ILE A 53 8.12 -2.31 11.90
N ILE A 54 6.84 -2.28 12.28
CA ILE A 54 6.29 -3.00 13.44
C ILE A 54 5.08 -3.82 13.01
N ARG A 55 4.66 -4.76 13.86
CA ARG A 55 3.43 -5.53 13.63
C ARG A 55 2.21 -4.61 13.70
N THR A 56 1.45 -4.58 12.61
CA THR A 56 0.21 -3.82 12.44
C THR A 56 -0.81 -4.72 11.74
N CYS A 57 -2.09 -4.36 11.73
CA CYS A 57 -3.07 -5.16 10.97
C CYS A 57 -3.03 -4.93 9.46
N TYR A 58 -2.29 -3.93 9.00
CA TYR A 58 -1.96 -3.71 7.59
C TYR A 58 -0.53 -4.16 7.22
N SER A 59 0.04 -5.11 7.98
CA SER A 59 1.44 -5.55 7.85
C SER A 59 1.82 -6.02 6.44
N LYS A 60 0.89 -6.63 5.70
CA LYS A 60 1.15 -7.08 4.32
C LYS A 60 1.46 -5.92 3.38
N GLU A 61 0.63 -4.88 3.40
CA GLU A 61 0.89 -3.69 2.59
C GLU A 61 2.11 -2.91 3.11
N LEU A 62 2.30 -2.88 4.44
CA LEU A 62 3.48 -2.28 5.06
C LEU A 62 4.78 -2.94 4.55
N GLY A 63 4.83 -4.27 4.47
CA GLY A 63 5.94 -5.03 3.91
C GLY A 63 6.19 -4.72 2.43
N ILE A 64 5.14 -4.69 1.59
CA ILE A 64 5.26 -4.30 0.17
C ILE A 64 5.87 -2.92 0.02
N ARG A 65 5.37 -1.95 0.79
CA ARG A 65 5.87 -0.57 0.74
C ARG A 65 7.30 -0.45 1.23
N LEU A 66 7.73 -1.31 2.15
CA LEU A 66 9.13 -1.42 2.56
C LEU A 66 10.03 -1.94 1.42
N VAL A 67 9.62 -3.01 0.74
CA VAL A 67 10.36 -3.57 -0.41
C VAL A 67 10.42 -2.57 -1.56
N LEU A 68 9.31 -1.92 -1.89
CA LEU A 68 9.27 -0.88 -2.93
C LEU A 68 10.22 0.28 -2.64
N ALA A 69 10.32 0.71 -1.38
CA ALA A 69 11.28 1.73 -0.99
C ALA A 69 12.73 1.26 -1.17
N ALA A 70 13.04 0.00 -0.85
CA ALA A 70 14.35 -0.59 -1.08
C ALA A 70 14.65 -0.72 -2.58
N MET A 71 13.69 -1.16 -3.38
CA MET A 71 13.81 -1.24 -4.84
C MET A 71 14.09 0.12 -5.47
N ALA A 72 13.36 1.17 -5.06
CA ALA A 72 13.57 2.52 -5.54
C ALA A 72 14.96 3.06 -5.17
N ARG A 73 15.46 2.81 -3.95
CA ARG A 73 16.83 3.15 -3.55
C ARG A 73 17.87 2.42 -4.39
N SER A 74 17.73 1.11 -4.60
CA SER A 74 18.64 0.32 -5.43
C SER A 74 18.64 0.75 -6.89
N ALA A 75 17.47 1.11 -7.45
CA ALA A 75 17.34 1.63 -8.81
C ALA A 75 18.04 2.98 -8.98
N ALA A 76 17.87 3.89 -8.01
CA ALA A 76 18.37 5.25 -8.09
C ALA A 76 19.90 5.34 -8.20
N LYS A 77 20.65 4.41 -7.56
CA LYS A 77 22.12 4.27 -7.70
C LYS A 77 22.58 4.20 -9.16
N TRP A 78 21.72 3.73 -10.06
CA TRP A 78 21.99 3.52 -11.48
C TRP A 78 21.24 4.49 -12.39
N ASN A 79 20.76 5.63 -11.87
CA ASN A 79 19.91 6.58 -12.58
C ASN A 79 18.65 5.91 -13.16
N LYS A 80 18.03 5.02 -12.38
CA LYS A 80 16.79 4.33 -12.75
C LYS A 80 15.69 4.62 -11.73
N ALA A 81 14.45 4.59 -12.19
CA ALA A 81 13.24 4.74 -11.42
C ALA A 81 12.36 3.50 -11.58
N ILE A 82 11.55 3.23 -10.56
CA ILE A 82 10.51 2.19 -10.62
C ILE A 82 9.15 2.84 -10.82
N ILE A 83 8.32 2.23 -11.64
CA ILE A 83 6.89 2.48 -11.75
C ILE A 83 6.19 1.21 -11.31
N VAL A 84 5.45 1.26 -10.22
CA VAL A 84 4.72 0.09 -9.72
C VAL A 84 3.56 -0.22 -10.66
N VAL A 85 3.43 -1.47 -11.07
CA VAL A 85 2.31 -1.89 -11.94
C VAL A 85 1.31 -2.75 -11.20
N CYS A 86 1.78 -3.65 -10.33
CA CYS A 86 0.91 -4.50 -9.52
C CYS A 86 1.69 -5.06 -8.35
N CYS A 87 1.06 -5.10 -7.17
CA CYS A 87 1.55 -5.82 -6.01
C CYS A 87 0.47 -6.79 -5.56
N ALA A 88 0.85 -8.02 -5.22
CA ALA A 88 -0.08 -9.04 -4.79
C ALA A 88 0.48 -9.78 -3.57
N THR A 89 -0.41 -10.26 -2.71
CA THR A 89 -0.06 -11.28 -1.72
C THR A 89 -0.92 -12.51 -1.89
N PHE A 90 -0.30 -13.66 -1.75
CA PHE A 90 -1.00 -14.94 -1.71
C PHE A 90 -0.39 -15.79 -0.60
N LYS A 91 -1.20 -16.13 0.41
CA LYS A 91 -0.71 -16.73 1.67
C LYS A 91 0.38 -15.83 2.30
N SER A 92 1.61 -16.34 2.40
CA SER A 92 2.80 -15.66 2.92
C SER A 92 3.77 -15.19 1.83
N SER A 93 3.38 -15.31 0.56
CA SER A 93 4.14 -14.82 -0.57
C SER A 93 3.76 -13.39 -0.95
N PHE A 94 4.77 -12.60 -1.28
CA PHE A 94 4.65 -11.24 -1.79
C PHE A 94 5.15 -11.22 -3.22
N THR A 95 4.35 -10.70 -4.14
CA THR A 95 4.74 -10.49 -5.54
C THR A 95 4.64 -9.01 -5.87
N ILE A 96 5.72 -8.43 -6.38
CA ILE A 96 5.85 -7.01 -6.69
C ILE A 96 6.33 -6.89 -8.13
N ALA A 97 5.52 -6.28 -8.97
CA ALA A 97 5.83 -6.01 -10.36
C ALA A 97 6.06 -4.52 -10.57
N VAL A 98 7.22 -4.17 -11.15
CA VAL A 98 7.59 -2.79 -11.47
C VAL A 98 8.14 -2.67 -12.88
N ARG A 99 7.79 -1.59 -13.57
CA ARG A 99 8.41 -1.17 -14.83
C ARG A 99 9.57 -0.23 -14.52
N VAL A 100 10.71 -0.40 -15.19
CA VAL A 100 11.90 0.43 -14.96
C VAL A 100 11.99 1.56 -15.98
N GLN A 101 12.19 2.79 -15.51
CA GLN A 101 12.58 3.93 -16.35
C GLN A 101 14.03 4.32 -16.09
N LYS A 102 14.71 4.85 -17.11
CA LYS A 102 16.09 5.34 -17.00
C LYS A 102 16.10 6.86 -17.11
N GLY A 103 16.95 7.51 -16.33
CA GLY A 103 17.16 8.95 -16.32
C GLY A 103 17.31 9.47 -14.89
N PRO A 104 18.28 10.37 -14.63
CA PRO A 104 18.49 10.92 -13.29
C PRO A 104 17.27 11.71 -12.80
N GLN A 105 16.55 12.42 -13.68
CA GLN A 105 15.32 13.14 -13.30
C GLN A 105 14.23 12.16 -12.83
N HIS A 106 14.02 11.07 -13.58
CA HIS A 106 13.07 10.02 -13.16
C HIS A 106 13.48 9.43 -11.81
N ALA A 107 14.77 9.14 -11.59
CA ALA A 107 15.27 8.61 -10.33
C ALA A 107 14.98 9.57 -9.16
N ASN A 108 15.27 10.86 -9.32
CA ASN A 108 15.01 11.88 -8.31
C ASN A 108 13.52 11.98 -7.96
N SER A 109 12.64 12.05 -8.96
CA SER A 109 11.19 12.06 -8.75
C SER A 109 10.69 10.76 -8.09
N CYS A 110 11.27 9.62 -8.45
CA CYS A 110 10.93 8.33 -7.84
C CYS A 110 11.25 8.29 -6.34
N LEU A 111 12.38 8.89 -5.92
CA LEU A 111 12.79 8.93 -4.51
C LEU A 111 11.85 9.80 -3.65
N GLN A 112 11.12 10.76 -4.22
CA GLN A 112 10.13 11.57 -3.49
C GLN A 112 8.95 10.74 -2.97
N ASN A 113 8.71 9.56 -3.55
CA ASN A 113 7.71 8.61 -3.04
C ASN A 113 8.18 7.86 -1.79
N ILE A 114 9.44 7.99 -1.39
CA ILE A 114 9.97 7.34 -0.19
C ILE A 114 9.79 8.29 0.99
N ARG A 115 8.87 7.96 1.91
CA ARG A 115 8.41 8.86 2.98
C ARG A 115 8.28 8.12 4.31
N MET A 116 8.38 8.85 5.43
CA MET A 116 8.09 8.32 6.76
C MET A 116 6.58 8.20 6.97
N LEU A 117 6.15 7.23 7.78
CA LEU A 117 4.76 7.02 8.17
C LEU A 117 4.61 7.23 9.66
N SER A 118 3.73 8.14 10.08
CA SER A 118 3.26 8.18 11.47
C SER A 118 2.12 7.18 11.64
N HIS A 119 2.16 6.38 12.70
CA HIS A 119 1.16 5.36 13.02
C HIS A 119 0.79 5.44 14.50
N CYS A 120 -0.50 5.47 14.82
CA CYS A 120 -0.99 5.37 16.19
C CYS A 120 -1.14 3.90 16.61
N LEU A 121 -0.48 3.49 17.69
CA LEU A 121 -0.56 2.12 18.22
C LEU A 121 -1.94 1.74 18.78
N THR A 122 -2.81 2.73 19.03
CA THR A 122 -4.12 2.51 19.67
C THR A 122 -5.26 2.43 18.65
N CYS A 123 -5.37 3.41 17.75
CA CYS A 123 -6.45 3.45 16.76
C CYS A 123 -6.03 3.03 15.35
N GLU A 124 -4.74 2.74 15.14
CA GLU A 124 -4.14 2.44 13.83
C GLU A 124 -4.32 3.51 12.74
N GLU A 125 -4.71 4.73 13.12
CA GLU A 125 -4.64 5.88 12.22
C GLU A 125 -3.20 6.08 11.76
N ARG A 126 -3.02 6.37 10.46
CA ARG A 126 -1.70 6.49 9.86
C ARG A 126 -1.65 7.53 8.76
N LYS A 127 -0.55 8.27 8.69
CA LYS A 127 -0.37 9.37 7.75
C LYS A 127 1.09 9.47 7.31
N PHE A 128 1.30 9.52 6.00
CA PHE A 128 2.63 9.77 5.45
C PHE A 128 3.04 11.21 5.71
N HIS A 129 4.27 11.41 6.18
CA HIS A 129 4.90 12.72 6.31
C HIS A 129 4.98 13.38 4.94
N PRO A 130 4.75 14.69 4.76
CA PRO A 130 4.79 15.36 3.45
C PRO A 130 6.12 15.11 2.72
N VAL A 131 6.15 15.39 1.41
CA VAL A 131 7.41 15.34 0.66
C VAL A 131 8.36 16.35 1.30
N ASP A 132 9.48 15.88 1.81
CA ASP A 132 10.54 16.74 2.31
C ASP A 132 11.46 17.15 1.17
N THR A 133 12.16 18.27 1.33
CA THR A 133 13.22 18.73 0.42
C THR A 133 14.49 17.84 0.49
N GLY A 134 14.51 16.85 1.38
CA GLY A 134 15.58 15.86 1.51
C GLY A 134 15.08 14.41 1.55
N PHE A 135 16.01 13.46 1.39
CA PHE A 135 15.72 12.04 1.62
C PHE A 135 15.44 11.82 3.12
N PRO A 136 14.43 11.02 3.51
CA PRO A 136 14.10 10.81 4.92
C PRO A 136 15.20 10.00 5.63
N VAL A 137 16.28 10.69 6.03
CA VAL A 137 17.38 10.13 6.83
C VAL A 137 17.44 10.88 8.16
N GLY A 138 17.39 10.13 9.26
CA GLY A 138 17.66 10.65 10.60
C GLY A 138 16.45 10.68 11.53
N LYS A 139 16.73 10.95 12.81
CA LYS A 139 15.67 11.22 13.79
C LYS A 139 14.96 12.49 13.34
N VAL A 140 13.69 12.34 13.02
CA VAL A 140 12.79 13.43 12.65
C VAL A 140 12.62 14.34 13.87
N ARG A 141 13.58 15.24 14.12
CA ARG A 141 13.62 16.07 15.33
C ARG A 141 12.56 17.18 15.31
N ASN A 142 12.12 17.59 14.12
CA ASN A 142 11.25 18.76 13.92
C ASN A 142 10.04 18.54 13.01
N VAL A 143 9.75 17.33 12.52
CA VAL A 143 8.44 17.14 11.88
C VAL A 143 7.43 17.06 13.01
N THR A 144 6.68 18.16 13.16
CA THR A 144 5.42 18.21 13.88
C THR A 144 4.76 16.87 13.70
N ASN A 145 4.66 16.13 14.80
CA ASN A 145 4.19 14.76 14.80
C ASN A 145 2.75 14.82 14.26
N ILE A 146 2.57 14.61 12.95
CA ILE A 146 1.41 15.11 12.18
C ILE A 146 0.11 14.51 12.70
N LEU A 147 0.23 13.25 13.14
CA LEU A 147 -0.83 12.50 13.78
C LEU A 147 -1.02 12.82 15.26
N ALA A 148 -0.05 13.45 15.90
CA ALA A 148 -0.06 13.71 17.32
C ALA A 148 -0.93 14.90 17.72
N THR A 149 -1.31 15.75 16.75
CA THR A 149 -2.31 16.81 16.90
C THR A 149 -3.70 16.39 16.41
N GLU A 150 -3.76 15.41 15.51
CA GLU A 150 -5.02 14.93 14.88
C GLU A 150 -5.59 13.67 15.56
N CYS A 151 -4.76 12.88 16.24
CA CYS A 151 -5.19 11.67 16.94
C CYS A 151 -5.60 11.95 18.39
N LEU A 152 -6.80 11.50 18.75
CA LEU A 152 -7.39 11.61 20.09
C LEU A 152 -6.58 10.91 21.20
N HIS A 153 -5.61 10.06 20.87
CA HIS A 153 -4.80 9.30 21.83
C HIS A 153 -3.47 9.99 22.22
N GLY A 154 -3.18 11.16 21.64
CA GLY A 154 -2.01 11.97 21.98
C GLY A 154 -0.68 11.44 21.44
N LYS A 155 0.42 12.15 21.75
CA LYS A 155 1.72 11.96 21.09
C LYS A 155 2.46 10.67 21.48
N HIS A 156 2.24 10.16 22.69
CA HIS A 156 3.03 9.06 23.26
C HIS A 156 2.79 7.70 22.59
N VAL A 157 1.63 7.53 21.95
CA VAL A 157 1.26 6.29 21.26
C VAL A 157 1.62 6.29 19.77
N VAL A 158 2.15 7.41 19.24
CA VAL A 158 2.51 7.53 17.83
C VAL A 158 3.94 7.01 17.60
N LYS A 159 4.09 6.07 16.68
CA LYS A 159 5.38 5.56 16.20
C LYS A 159 5.64 6.05 14.78
N HIS A 160 6.92 6.23 14.46
CA HIS A 160 7.38 6.54 13.10
C HIS A 160 7.93 5.28 12.46
N LEU A 161 7.36 4.90 11.32
CA LEU A 161 7.74 3.73 10.53
C LEU A 161 8.38 4.19 9.21
N GLY A 162 9.26 3.35 8.68
CA GLY A 162 9.89 3.51 7.38
C GLY A 162 11.39 3.80 7.41
N PRO A 163 11.92 4.39 6.34
CA PRO A 163 11.17 4.98 5.21
C PRO A 163 10.46 3.94 4.32
N LEU A 164 9.26 4.29 3.83
CA LEU A 164 8.34 3.42 3.08
C LEU A 164 7.94 4.08 1.75
N TRP A 165 7.50 3.27 0.79
CA TRP A 165 6.86 3.76 -0.43
C TRP A 165 5.46 4.31 -0.14
N ALA A 166 5.26 5.59 -0.41
CA ALA A 166 4.01 6.31 -0.26
C ALA A 166 3.20 6.44 -1.56
N GLY A 167 3.82 6.13 -2.72
CA GLY A 167 3.13 6.13 -4.00
C GLY A 167 2.13 4.98 -4.13
N ASP A 168 1.49 4.91 -5.30
CA ASP A 168 0.58 3.81 -5.63
C ASP A 168 1.31 2.47 -5.70
N ILE A 169 0.57 1.41 -5.38
CA ILE A 169 1.03 0.03 -5.46
C ILE A 169 0.32 -0.76 -6.58
N PHE A 170 -0.56 -0.10 -7.33
CA PHE A 170 -1.37 -0.66 -8.40
C PHE A 170 -1.46 0.32 -9.59
N ASP A 171 -1.39 -0.21 -10.80
CA ASP A 171 -1.73 0.49 -12.04
C ASP A 171 -3.02 -0.14 -12.57
N ALA A 172 -4.16 0.54 -12.35
CA ALA A 172 -5.48 0.01 -12.67
C ALA A 172 -5.65 -0.29 -14.17
N ASP A 173 -5.05 0.53 -15.05
CA ASP A 173 -5.09 0.33 -16.50
C ASP A 173 -4.27 -0.92 -16.90
N PHE A 174 -3.09 -1.10 -16.29
CA PHE A 174 -2.28 -2.29 -16.50
C PHE A 174 -2.99 -3.56 -16.05
N ILE A 175 -3.63 -3.53 -14.88
CA ILE A 175 -4.39 -4.67 -14.33
C ILE A 175 -5.60 -4.97 -15.22
N GLU A 176 -6.36 -3.96 -15.65
CA GLU A 176 -7.51 -4.14 -16.56
C GLU A 176 -7.09 -4.79 -17.88
N ASN A 177 -6.00 -4.30 -18.48
CA ASN A 177 -5.46 -4.86 -19.71
C ASN A 177 -4.94 -6.28 -19.48
N THR A 178 -4.40 -6.59 -18.29
CA THR A 178 -3.97 -7.95 -17.95
C THR A 178 -5.17 -8.90 -17.90
N ILE A 179 -6.28 -8.50 -17.26
CA ILE A 179 -7.51 -9.31 -17.18
C ILE A 179 -8.13 -9.53 -18.55
N LYS A 180 -8.14 -8.50 -19.42
CA LYS A 180 -8.71 -8.63 -20.77
C LYS A 180 -7.90 -9.54 -21.69
N ASN A 181 -6.58 -9.57 -21.51
CA ASN A 181 -5.67 -10.35 -22.35
C ASN A 181 -5.23 -11.67 -21.70
N SER A 182 -5.63 -11.95 -20.45
CA SER A 182 -5.23 -13.16 -19.75
C SER A 182 -5.96 -14.37 -20.34
N ILE A 183 -5.19 -15.26 -20.96
CA ILE A 183 -5.61 -16.62 -21.33
C ILE A 183 -5.22 -17.50 -20.14
N THR A 184 -5.98 -17.43 -19.04
CA THR A 184 -5.72 -18.28 -17.86
C THR A 184 -6.96 -19.09 -17.53
N ASP A 185 -6.85 -20.41 -17.57
CA ASP A 185 -7.92 -21.32 -17.11
C ASP A 185 -7.97 -21.44 -15.58
N ASP A 186 -7.02 -20.82 -14.86
CA ASP A 186 -6.99 -20.80 -13.40
C ASP A 186 -7.93 -19.75 -12.82
N LEU A 187 -9.11 -20.22 -12.39
CA LEU A 187 -10.14 -19.44 -11.70
C LEU A 187 -9.60 -18.70 -10.46
N THR A 188 -8.58 -19.25 -9.78
CA THR A 188 -8.06 -18.63 -8.55
C THR A 188 -7.29 -17.36 -8.86
N THR A 189 -6.39 -17.39 -9.86
CA THR A 189 -5.68 -16.21 -10.34
C THR A 189 -6.63 -15.16 -10.90
N GLU A 190 -7.62 -15.57 -11.68
CA GLU A 190 -8.61 -14.63 -12.24
C GLU A 190 -9.39 -13.90 -11.13
N SER A 191 -9.84 -14.62 -10.11
CA SER A 191 -10.55 -14.03 -8.96
C SER A 191 -9.67 -13.05 -8.18
N LEU A 192 -8.38 -13.36 -8.01
CA LEU A 192 -7.42 -12.48 -7.35
C LEU A 192 -7.19 -11.20 -8.16
N LEU A 193 -6.99 -11.32 -9.47
CA LEU A 193 -6.80 -10.17 -10.35
C LEU A 193 -8.03 -9.25 -10.35
N LYS A 194 -9.24 -9.81 -10.40
CA LYS A 194 -10.49 -9.04 -10.26
C LYS A 194 -10.57 -8.30 -8.93
N SER A 195 -10.20 -8.95 -7.82
CA SER A 195 -10.14 -8.30 -6.51
C SER A 195 -9.11 -7.17 -6.45
N ILE A 196 -7.93 -7.37 -7.03
CA ILE A 196 -6.88 -6.35 -7.09
C ILE A 196 -7.32 -5.18 -7.98
N PHE A 197 -8.03 -5.44 -9.08
CA PHE A 197 -8.55 -4.41 -9.96
C PHE A 197 -9.59 -3.51 -9.28
N GLU A 198 -10.53 -4.12 -8.55
CA GLU A 198 -11.50 -3.36 -7.74
C GLU A 198 -10.82 -2.51 -6.68
N GLU A 199 -9.78 -3.06 -6.03
CA GLU A 199 -8.96 -2.36 -5.05
C GLU A 199 -8.17 -1.20 -5.65
N ALA A 200 -7.59 -1.39 -6.84
CA ALA A 200 -6.84 -0.36 -7.57
C ALA A 200 -7.72 0.80 -8.04
N ARG A 201 -8.99 0.55 -8.39
CA ARG A 201 -9.93 1.64 -8.70
C ARG A 201 -10.43 2.33 -7.44
N CYS A 202 -10.76 1.55 -6.40
CA CYS A 202 -11.36 2.02 -5.15
C CYS A 202 -12.46 3.09 -5.40
N PRO A 203 -13.62 2.70 -5.94
CA PRO A 203 -14.61 3.67 -6.43
C PRO A 203 -15.39 4.36 -5.30
N SER A 204 -15.91 5.57 -5.57
CA SER A 204 -16.93 6.26 -4.78
C SER A 204 -18.20 6.48 -5.62
N LYS A 205 -19.37 6.72 -5.00
CA LYS A 205 -20.62 6.97 -5.77
C LYS A 205 -20.59 8.28 -6.57
N VAL A 206 -19.78 9.25 -6.15
CA VAL A 206 -19.70 10.58 -6.80
C VAL A 206 -18.91 10.51 -8.12
N ALA A 207 -18.13 9.45 -8.35
CA ALA A 207 -17.38 9.25 -9.61
C ALA A 207 -18.26 8.74 -10.78
N GLY A 208 -19.58 8.70 -10.61
CA GLY A 208 -20.54 8.04 -11.51
C GLY A 208 -21.18 8.90 -12.62
N GLU A 209 -20.81 10.17 -12.80
CA GLU A 209 -21.43 11.05 -13.83
C GLU A 209 -20.41 11.86 -14.63
N SER A 210 -19.47 11.19 -15.27
CA SER A 210 -18.65 11.83 -16.32
C SER A 210 -18.41 10.87 -17.48
N HIS A 211 -19.46 10.63 -18.27
CA HIS A 211 -19.37 10.13 -19.64
C HIS A 211 -18.76 11.18 -20.61
N GLY A 212 -17.66 11.83 -20.21
CA GLY A 212 -17.05 12.89 -21.00
C GLY A 212 -15.61 13.13 -20.58
N LYS A 213 -14.66 12.76 -21.45
CA LYS A 213 -13.22 13.01 -21.38
C LYS A 213 -12.56 12.55 -20.06
N ARG A 214 -11.80 11.44 -20.14
CA ARG A 214 -10.83 10.99 -19.13
C ARG A 214 -9.83 12.10 -18.80
N LYS A 215 -10.19 13.01 -17.88
CA LYS A 215 -9.19 13.80 -17.15
C LYS A 215 -8.43 12.78 -16.31
N LYS A 216 -7.10 12.72 -16.46
CA LYS A 216 -6.22 12.08 -15.47
C LYS A 216 -6.41 12.84 -14.15
N MET A 217 -7.45 12.50 -13.40
CA MET A 217 -7.45 12.75 -11.96
C MET A 217 -6.33 11.89 -11.39
N ASP A 218 -5.62 12.39 -10.40
CA ASP A 218 -4.70 11.59 -9.59
C ASP A 218 -5.54 10.55 -8.84
N ILE A 219 -5.84 9.42 -9.49
CA ILE A 219 -6.58 8.28 -8.93
C ILE A 219 -5.59 7.52 -8.03
N ASN A 220 -5.00 8.20 -7.05
CA ASN A 220 -4.10 7.56 -6.11
C ASN A 220 -4.94 6.73 -5.17
N THR A 221 -4.72 5.42 -5.14
CA THR A 221 -5.47 4.50 -4.30
C THR A 221 -5.20 4.84 -2.83
N PRO A 222 -6.23 4.94 -1.94
CA PRO A 222 -5.99 5.27 -0.54
C PRO A 222 -4.97 4.29 0.06
N PRO A 223 -3.92 4.76 0.74
CA PRO A 223 -2.88 3.88 1.26
C PRO A 223 -3.40 3.07 2.45
N PHE A 224 -3.00 1.80 2.52
CA PHE A 224 -3.38 0.85 3.56
C PHE A 224 -4.88 0.54 3.61
N TYR A 225 -5.27 -0.26 4.60
CA TYR A 225 -6.63 -0.72 4.81
C TYR A 225 -6.92 -0.85 6.31
N PHE A 226 -8.21 -0.90 6.67
CA PHE A 226 -8.67 -1.05 8.04
C PHE A 226 -9.33 -2.42 8.22
N ASN A 227 -8.79 -3.26 9.10
CA ASN A 227 -9.42 -4.53 9.47
C ASN A 227 -10.57 -4.27 10.45
N LEU A 228 -11.80 -4.63 10.07
CA LEU A 228 -13.00 -4.32 10.84
C LEU A 228 -13.21 -5.22 12.07
N HIS A 229 -12.44 -6.30 12.21
CA HIS A 229 -12.63 -7.32 13.25
C HIS A 229 -11.54 -7.29 14.32
N LYS A 230 -10.29 -7.01 13.94
CA LYS A 230 -9.15 -6.97 14.87
C LYS A 230 -9.08 -5.66 15.66
N HIS A 231 -9.69 -4.61 15.12
CA HIS A 231 -9.78 -3.31 15.76
C HIS A 231 -11.23 -3.04 16.03
N HIS A 232 -11.66 -3.23 17.27
CA HIS A 232 -12.58 -2.33 17.96
C HIS A 232 -13.01 -2.88 19.31
N PRO A 233 -12.48 -2.35 20.42
CA PRO A 233 -13.04 -2.66 21.75
C PRO A 233 -14.42 -2.01 21.98
N LYS A 234 -14.88 -1.11 21.09
CA LYS A 234 -16.08 -0.28 21.29
C LYS A 234 -17.24 -0.56 20.31
N VAL A 235 -17.07 -1.45 19.34
CA VAL A 235 -18.15 -1.76 18.38
C VAL A 235 -18.77 -3.10 18.81
N PRO A 236 -20.01 -3.10 19.34
CA PRO A 236 -20.62 -4.30 19.93
C PRO A 236 -21.03 -5.33 18.87
N TYR A 237 -21.15 -4.93 17.59
CA TYR A 237 -21.66 -5.79 16.53
C TYR A 237 -20.83 -5.70 15.26
N GLN A 238 -20.52 -6.86 14.69
CA GLN A 238 -19.73 -6.98 13.49
C GLN A 238 -20.62 -6.83 12.24
N LYS A 239 -20.55 -5.68 11.58
CA LYS A 239 -21.30 -5.45 10.35
C LYS A 239 -20.74 -6.23 9.17
N ASN A 240 -21.64 -6.57 8.23
CA ASN A 240 -21.24 -7.10 6.94
C ASN A 240 -20.39 -6.05 6.19
N ILE A 241 -19.19 -6.44 5.78
CA ILE A 241 -18.22 -5.58 5.09
C ILE A 241 -18.79 -4.90 3.84
N ASN A 242 -19.67 -5.58 3.10
CA ASN A 242 -20.30 -5.01 1.91
C ASN A 242 -21.20 -3.83 2.28
N LYS A 243 -21.95 -3.93 3.38
CA LYS A 243 -22.78 -2.82 3.87
C LYS A 243 -21.91 -1.63 4.27
N VAL A 244 -20.80 -1.87 4.97
CA VAL A 244 -19.85 -0.81 5.34
C VAL A 244 -19.30 -0.11 4.09
N ILE A 245 -18.86 -0.86 3.09
CA ILE A 245 -18.37 -0.31 1.81
C ILE A 245 -19.47 0.50 1.10
N GLU A 246 -20.70 -0.01 1.03
CA GLU A 246 -21.83 0.67 0.39
C GLU A 246 -22.18 1.99 1.07
N GLU A 247 -22.21 2.02 2.41
CA GLU A 247 -22.47 3.24 3.18
C GLU A 247 -21.35 4.26 3.02
N LEU A 248 -20.08 3.84 3.10
CA LEU A 248 -18.95 4.73 2.82
C LEU A 248 -19.04 5.34 1.42
N LYS A 249 -19.37 4.52 0.41
CA LYS A 249 -19.59 5.00 -0.96
C LYS A 249 -20.77 5.95 -1.07
N LYS A 250 -21.88 5.72 -0.34
CA LYS A 250 -23.04 6.63 -0.27
C LYS A 250 -22.66 8.00 0.31
N LEU A 251 -21.79 8.00 1.31
CA LEU A 251 -21.23 9.22 1.91
C LEU A 251 -20.19 9.92 1.02
N GLY A 252 -19.90 9.38 -0.17
CA GLY A 252 -18.99 9.97 -1.14
C GLY A 252 -17.53 9.55 -0.99
N TYR A 253 -17.20 8.72 0.01
CA TYR A 253 -15.85 8.19 0.18
C TYR A 253 -15.56 7.08 -0.81
N ARG A 254 -14.28 6.94 -1.16
CA ARG A 254 -13.79 5.79 -1.92
C ARG A 254 -13.71 4.61 -0.97
N ALA A 255 -14.26 3.47 -1.38
CA ALA A 255 -14.14 2.26 -0.57
C ALA A 255 -14.09 1.00 -1.43
N SER A 256 -13.29 0.04 -1.01
CA SER A 256 -13.23 -1.29 -1.62
C SER A 256 -12.85 -2.34 -0.58
N ARG A 257 -13.05 -3.61 -0.95
CA ARG A 257 -12.35 -4.71 -0.29
C ARG A 257 -10.84 -4.60 -0.59
N THR A 258 -10.05 -5.38 0.14
CA THR A 258 -8.64 -5.56 -0.16
C THR A 258 -8.29 -7.04 -0.26
N HIS A 259 -7.42 -7.40 -1.20
CA HIS A 259 -6.92 -8.77 -1.32
C HIS A 259 -5.95 -9.13 -0.17
N PHE A 260 -5.40 -8.13 0.54
CA PHE A 260 -4.50 -8.35 1.67
C PHE A 260 -5.20 -9.00 2.86
N ASP A 261 -6.44 -8.62 3.13
CA ASP A 261 -7.23 -9.11 4.25
C ASP A 261 -8.73 -9.09 3.92
N ARG A 262 -9.36 -10.27 3.95
CA ARG A 262 -10.78 -10.47 3.60
C ARG A 262 -11.73 -9.70 4.53
N LEU A 263 -11.26 -9.35 5.72
CA LEU A 263 -12.04 -8.68 6.76
C LEU A 263 -11.74 -7.17 6.80
N ALA A 264 -11.07 -6.63 5.79
CA ALA A 264 -10.63 -5.25 5.76
C ALA A 264 -11.19 -4.43 4.60
N VAL A 265 -11.35 -3.13 4.88
CA VAL A 265 -11.81 -2.12 3.93
C VAL A 265 -10.68 -1.15 3.66
N ARG A 266 -10.41 -0.90 2.38
CA ARG A 266 -9.57 0.21 1.93
C ARG A 266 -10.47 1.41 1.67
N THR A 267 -10.16 2.57 2.26
CA THR A 267 -10.97 3.79 2.11
C THR A 267 -10.15 5.06 2.37
N ASP A 268 -10.58 6.19 1.78
CA ASP A 268 -10.10 7.53 2.10
C ASP A 268 -10.94 8.23 3.20
N ALA A 269 -11.96 7.56 3.73
CA ALA A 269 -12.74 8.08 4.85
C ALA A 269 -11.85 8.24 6.10
N PRO A 270 -11.97 9.37 6.81
CA PRO A 270 -11.37 9.52 8.13
C PRO A 270 -11.86 8.42 9.09
N LEU A 271 -11.02 8.04 10.03
CA LEU A 271 -11.32 6.94 10.96
C LEU A 271 -12.61 7.17 11.76
N GLU A 272 -12.89 8.42 12.14
CA GLU A 272 -14.14 8.80 12.81
C GLU A 272 -15.37 8.43 11.97
N LYS A 273 -15.33 8.69 10.66
CA LYS A 273 -16.44 8.35 9.74
C LYS A 273 -16.56 6.86 9.51
N LEU A 274 -15.44 6.14 9.47
CA LEU A 274 -15.47 4.67 9.45
C LEU A 274 -16.17 4.13 10.70
N TYR A 275 -15.88 4.69 11.88
CA TYR A 275 -16.47 4.28 13.15
C TYR A 275 -17.96 4.61 13.23
N GLU A 276 -18.37 5.79 12.77
CA GLU A 276 -19.78 6.15 12.63
C GLU A 276 -20.53 5.12 11.77
N VAL A 277 -20.01 4.81 10.57
CA VAL A 277 -20.62 3.81 9.67
C VAL A 277 -20.67 2.42 10.32
N MET A 278 -19.67 2.05 11.11
CA MET A 278 -19.67 0.77 11.85
C MET A 278 -20.71 0.74 12.98
N ASN A 279 -20.97 1.88 13.64
CA ASN A 279 -21.86 1.98 14.79
C ASN A 279 -23.34 2.24 14.46
N ILE A 280 -23.69 2.65 13.23
CA ILE A 280 -25.11 2.84 12.86
C ILE A 280 -25.89 1.54 13.14
N GLU A 281 -26.74 1.50 14.15
CA GLU A 281 -27.56 0.33 14.43
C GLU A 281 -28.48 0.01 13.24
N ARG A 282 -29.02 -1.22 13.18
CA ARG A 282 -30.07 -1.57 12.22
C ARG A 282 -31.29 -0.66 12.46
N SER A 283 -31.37 0.49 11.79
CA SER A 283 -32.62 1.21 11.60
C SER A 283 -33.43 0.44 10.56
N GLY A 284 -34.12 -0.61 10.99
CA GLY A 284 -35.00 -1.43 10.14
C GLY A 284 -34.69 -2.92 10.19
N GLU A 285 -35.16 -3.58 11.24
CA GLU A 285 -35.90 -4.84 11.08
C GLU A 285 -37.40 -4.51 11.09
#